data_AF-A0A402WFI4-F1
#
_entry.id   AF-A0A402WFI4-F1
#
_cell.length_a   1.000
_cell.length_b   1.000
_cell.length_c   1.000
_cell.angle_alpha   90.00
_cell.angle_beta   90.00
_cell.angle_gamma   90.00
#
_symmetry.space_group_name_H-M   'P 1'
#
loop_
_entity.id
_entity.type
_entity.pdbx_description
1 polymer ?
#
loop_
_entity_poly.entity_id
_entity_poly.type
_entity_poly.pdbx_seq_one_letter_code
_entity_poly.pdbx_strand_id
1 'polypeptide(L)'
;MSKFKALDNNSQMSVEQVLFFNKEASPQAIFECIYSRLEAVAKLHNELTFIYNDKVENKPFSEISSLLLSDVLSMYRIIGEYASELTSTRNEIDQYKKTIAMLSRAAVGEHDEKTTEGE
;
A
#
# COMPACT_ATOMS: atom_id res chain seq x y z
N MET A 1 3.54 2.96 20.95
CA MET A 1 3.28 3.82 19.78
C MET A 1 3.97 3.35 18.47
N SER A 2 4.45 2.09 18.35
CA SER A 2 5.27 1.64 17.19
C SER A 2 4.50 1.25 15.91
N LYS A 3 3.17 1.34 15.93
CA LYS A 3 2.29 0.91 14.83
C LYS A 3 1.97 2.03 13.84
N PHE A 4 2.20 3.28 14.24
CA PHE A 4 1.84 4.45 13.47
C PHE A 4 3.08 5.06 12.82
N LYS A 5 3.04 5.24 11.50
CA LYS A 5 4.09 5.88 10.69
C LYS A 5 3.54 7.21 10.18
N ALA A 6 4.34 8.27 10.25
CA ALA A 6 4.01 9.54 9.62
C ALA A 6 3.86 9.35 8.10
N LEU A 7 2.85 9.97 7.51
CA LEU A 7 2.78 10.10 6.05
C LEU A 7 3.92 11.02 5.58
N ASP A 8 4.42 10.74 4.37
CA ASP A 8 5.53 11.46 3.73
C ASP A 8 5.25 12.97 3.61
N ASN A 9 6.33 13.76 3.54
CA ASN A 9 6.36 15.23 3.73
C ASN A 9 5.37 16.05 2.90
N ASN A 10 4.78 15.48 1.86
CA ASN A 10 3.78 16.17 1.04
C ASN A 10 2.39 16.19 1.69
N SER A 11 2.08 15.21 2.55
CA SER A 11 0.81 15.09 3.31
C SER A 11 0.76 16.03 4.53
N GLN A 12 1.76 16.91 4.66
CA GLN A 12 1.94 17.78 5.82
C GLN A 12 1.64 19.22 5.43
N MET A 13 0.50 19.74 5.90
CA MET A 13 0.14 21.16 5.77
C MET A 13 1.05 22.07 6.61
N SER A 14 1.61 21.53 7.71
CA SER A 14 2.67 22.15 8.51
C SER A 14 3.42 21.10 9.33
N VAL A 15 4.57 21.47 9.91
CA VAL A 15 5.39 20.63 10.80
C VAL A 15 4.62 20.17 12.06
N GLU A 16 3.52 20.85 12.39
CA GLU A 16 2.69 20.57 13.57
C GLU A 16 1.50 19.63 13.27
N GLN A 17 1.17 19.42 11.99
CA GLN A 17 0.05 18.61 11.55
C GLN A 17 0.54 17.37 10.80
N VAL A 18 1.23 16.50 11.53
CA VAL A 18 1.69 15.22 11.00
C VAL A 18 0.56 14.20 11.08
N LEU A 19 0.08 13.75 9.92
CA LEU A 19 -0.87 12.66 9.86
C LEU A 19 -0.14 11.33 9.98
N PHE A 20 -0.66 10.49 10.87
CA PHE A 20 -0.11 9.18 11.16
C PHE A 20 -1.02 8.09 10.60
N PHE A 21 -0.43 7.13 9.91
CA PHE A 21 -1.12 5.97 9.37
C PHE A 21 -0.68 4.71 10.13
N ASN A 22 -1.63 3.80 10.38
CA ASN A 22 -1.32 2.50 10.98
C ASN A 22 -0.70 1.57 9.93
N LYS A 23 0.59 1.26 10.06
CA LYS A 23 1.31 0.38 9.14
C LYS A 23 0.75 -1.04 9.09
N GLU A 24 0.10 -1.48 10.15
CA GLU A 24 -0.53 -2.80 10.26
C GLU A 24 -1.99 -2.80 9.75
N ALA A 25 -2.48 -1.68 9.22
CA ALA A 25 -3.81 -1.64 8.62
C ALA A 25 -3.89 -2.60 7.43
N SER A 26 -5.03 -3.28 7.30
CA SER A 26 -5.26 -4.13 6.14
C SER A 26 -5.25 -3.28 4.85
N PRO A 27 -4.82 -3.84 3.70
CA PRO A 27 -4.86 -3.13 2.42
C PRO A 27 -6.25 -2.56 2.10
N GLN A 28 -7.31 -3.28 2.47
CA GLN A 28 -8.69 -2.82 2.34
C GLN A 28 -8.95 -1.54 3.15
N ALA A 29 -8.54 -1.48 4.42
CA ALA A 29 -8.74 -0.30 5.25
C ALA A 29 -7.98 0.92 4.71
N ILE A 30 -6.79 0.71 4.14
CA ILE A 30 -6.01 1.78 3.48
C ILE A 30 -6.76 2.28 2.25
N PHE A 31 -7.30 1.37 1.43
CA PHE A 31 -8.05 1.73 0.23
C PHE A 31 -9.36 2.48 0.56
N GLU A 32 -10.12 2.02 1.54
CA GLU A 32 -11.33 2.71 2.03
C GLU A 32 -11.01 4.12 2.53
N CYS A 33 -9.87 4.29 3.19
CA CYS A 33 -9.41 5.59 3.69
C CYS A 33 -9.01 6.54 2.54
N ILE A 34 -8.34 6.03 1.50
CA ILE A 34 -8.06 6.77 0.27
C ILE A 34 -9.36 7.22 -0.40
N TYR A 35 -10.30 6.29 -0.57
CA TYR A 35 -11.58 6.55 -1.22
C TYR A 35 -12.37 7.63 -0.48
N SER A 36 -12.47 7.53 0.85
CA SER A 36 -13.17 8.51 1.68
C SER A 36 -12.57 9.92 1.55
N ARG A 37 -11.24 10.04 1.50
CA ARG A 37 -10.56 11.34 1.30
C ARG A 37 -10.81 11.91 -0.10
N LEU A 38 -10.78 11.08 -1.14
CA LEU A 38 -11.14 11.49 -2.50
C LEU A 38 -12.60 11.98 -2.57
N GLU A 39 -13.52 11.28 -1.90
CA GLU A 39 -14.92 11.67 -1.84
C GLU A 39 -15.09 13.01 -1.10
N ALA A 40 -14.34 13.24 -0.02
CA ALA A 40 -14.33 14.51 0.70
C ALA A 40 -13.85 15.67 -0.17
N VAL A 41 -12.79 15.48 -0.95
CA VAL A 41 -12.31 16.48 -1.93
C VAL A 41 -13.38 16.75 -2.98
N ALA A 42 -14.00 15.71 -3.53
CA ALA A 42 -15.06 15.86 -4.53
C ALA A 42 -16.26 16.63 -3.97
N LYS A 43 -16.71 16.31 -2.76
CA LYS A 43 -17.79 17.03 -2.06
C LYS A 43 -17.40 18.49 -1.81
N LEU A 44 -16.20 18.75 -1.29
CA LEU A 44 -15.70 20.10 -1.06
C LEU A 44 -15.72 20.94 -2.34
N HIS A 45 -15.19 20.40 -3.43
CA HIS A 45 -15.17 21.10 -4.72
C HIS A 45 -16.58 21.31 -5.29
N ASN A 46 -17.49 20.34 -5.13
CA ASN A 46 -18.88 20.50 -5.55
C ASN A 46 -19.58 21.62 -4.78
N GLU A 47 -19.45 21.66 -3.45
CA GLU A 47 -19.99 22.72 -2.61
C GLU A 47 -19.41 24.10 -2.99
N LEU A 48 -18.09 24.15 -3.26
CA LEU A 48 -17.42 25.37 -3.69
C LEU A 48 -18.01 25.96 -4.98
N THR A 49 -18.49 25.13 -5.91
CA THR A 49 -19.11 25.65 -7.14
C THR A 49 -20.34 26.51 -6.89
N PHE A 50 -21.06 26.32 -5.77
CA PHE A 50 -22.26 27.09 -5.43
C PHE A 50 -21.96 28.39 -4.69
N ILE A 51 -20.78 28.52 -4.09
CA ILE A 51 -20.38 29.67 -3.28
C ILE A 51 -19.24 30.48 -3.91
N TYR A 52 -18.63 30.00 -4.99
CA TYR A 52 -17.50 30.64 -5.64
C TYR A 52 -17.88 32.04 -6.15
N ASN A 53 -17.27 33.05 -5.55
CA ASN A 53 -17.30 34.43 -6.02
C ASN A 53 -16.01 35.13 -5.58
N ASP A 54 -15.68 36.25 -6.22
CA ASP A 54 -14.42 36.98 -5.99
C ASP A 54 -14.28 37.57 -4.57
N LYS A 55 -15.31 37.44 -3.72
CA LYS A 55 -15.28 37.87 -2.32
C LYS A 55 -14.97 36.74 -1.34
N VAL A 56 -14.95 35.49 -1.81
CA VAL A 56 -14.60 34.33 -0.98
C VAL A 56 -13.09 34.15 -0.97
N GLU A 57 -12.51 34.08 0.23
CA GLU A 57 -11.10 33.76 0.39
C GLU A 57 -10.86 32.29 0.00
N ASN A 58 -10.23 32.07 -1.15
CA ASN A 58 -10.01 30.74 -1.70
C ASN A 58 -8.86 29.97 -1.04
N LYS A 59 -8.01 30.66 -0.26
CA LYS A 59 -6.78 30.09 0.31
C LYS A 59 -7.04 28.91 1.24
N PRO A 60 -7.96 28.97 2.23
CA PRO A 60 -8.24 27.83 3.10
C PRO A 60 -8.76 26.60 2.34
N PHE A 61 -9.55 26.81 1.29
CA PHE A 61 -10.06 25.71 0.46
C PHE A 61 -8.96 25.04 -0.35
N SER A 62 -8.06 25.84 -0.93
CA SER A 62 -6.88 25.32 -1.60
C SER A 62 -6.00 24.51 -0.64
N GLU A 63 -5.79 24.99 0.58
CA GLU A 63 -4.98 24.31 1.59
C GLU A 63 -5.60 22.95 1.98
N ILE A 64 -6.90 22.91 2.26
CA ILE A 64 -7.62 21.66 2.60
C ILE A 64 -7.60 20.67 1.43
N SER A 65 -7.87 21.12 0.21
CA SER A 65 -7.83 20.24 -0.98
C SER A 65 -6.42 19.69 -1.20
N SER A 66 -5.38 20.51 -1.07
CA SER A 66 -3.99 20.06 -1.19
C SER A 66 -3.61 19.04 -0.12
N LEU A 67 -4.04 19.25 1.13
CA LEU A 67 -3.81 18.31 2.23
C LEU A 67 -4.45 16.94 1.94
N LEU A 68 -5.75 16.93 1.63
CA LEU A 68 -6.49 15.69 1.37
C LEU A 68 -5.95 14.93 0.15
N LEU A 69 -5.57 15.65 -0.92
CA LEU A 69 -4.98 15.03 -2.11
C LEU A 69 -3.60 14.47 -1.82
N SER A 70 -2.80 15.16 -1.01
CA SER A 70 -1.49 14.61 -0.68
C SER A 70 -1.58 13.39 0.23
N ASP A 71 -2.54 13.34 1.16
CA ASP A 71 -2.82 12.12 1.94
C ASP A 71 -3.10 10.93 1.03
N VAL A 72 -3.93 11.15 0.01
CA VAL A 72 -4.28 10.13 -1.00
C VAL A 72 -3.03 9.63 -1.72
N LEU A 73 -2.18 10.54 -2.21
CA LEU A 73 -0.94 10.17 -2.90
C LEU A 73 0.01 9.38 -2.01
N SER A 74 0.17 9.81 -0.76
CA SER A 74 0.97 9.14 0.26
C SER A 74 0.50 7.71 0.53
N MET A 75 -0.79 7.51 0.78
CA MET A 75 -1.35 6.18 1.02
C MET A 75 -1.34 5.30 -0.24
N TYR A 76 -1.51 5.89 -1.42
CA TYR A 76 -1.42 5.15 -2.68
C TYR A 76 -0.01 4.58 -2.92
N ARG A 77 1.05 5.35 -2.59
CA ARG A 77 2.43 4.85 -2.64
C ARG A 77 2.65 3.65 -1.73
N ILE A 78 2.11 3.70 -0.52
CA ILE A 78 2.20 2.59 0.45
C ILE A 78 1.53 1.32 -0.10
N ILE A 79 0.35 1.44 -0.72
CA ILE A 79 -0.28 0.30 -1.40
C ILE A 79 0.61 -0.26 -2.51
N GLY A 80 1.27 0.61 -3.28
CA GLY A 80 2.23 0.22 -4.31
C GLY A 80 3.42 -0.57 -3.74
N GLU A 81 3.97 -0.15 -2.61
CA GLU A 81 5.03 -0.87 -1.89
C GLU A 81 4.56 -2.27 -1.47
N TYR A 82 3.38 -2.39 -0.86
CA TYR A 82 2.81 -3.68 -0.46
C TYR A 82 2.54 -4.61 -1.65
N ALA A 83 2.08 -4.08 -2.78
CA ALA A 83 1.87 -4.88 -3.99
C ALA A 83 3.20 -5.42 -4.56
N SER A 84 4.26 -4.61 -4.50
CA SER A 84 5.60 -5.02 -4.92
C SER A 84 6.17 -6.11 -4.01
N GLU A 85 6.07 -5.94 -2.70
CA GLU A 85 6.52 -6.94 -1.70
C GLU A 85 5.77 -8.27 -1.84
N LEU A 86 4.46 -8.22 -2.04
CA LEU A 86 3.64 -9.41 -2.27
C LEU A 86 4.07 -10.16 -3.54
N THR A 87 4.41 -9.42 -4.60
CA THR A 87 4.90 -9.99 -5.85
C THR A 87 6.27 -10.67 -5.67
N SER A 88 7.19 -10.05 -4.92
CA SER A 88 8.49 -10.66 -4.59
C SER A 88 8.30 -11.95 -3.79
N THR A 89 7.50 -11.89 -2.72
CA THR A 89 7.21 -13.03 -1.85
C THR A 89 6.60 -14.19 -2.64
N ARG A 90 5.68 -13.90 -3.58
CA ARG A 90 5.09 -14.91 -4.46
C ARG A 90 6.15 -15.60 -5.32
N ASN A 91 7.07 -14.83 -5.91
CA ASN A 91 8.13 -15.38 -6.76
C ASN A 91 9.08 -16.27 -5.96
N GLU A 92 9.44 -15.87 -4.74
CA GLU A 92 10.28 -16.66 -3.83
C GLU A 92 9.61 -17.98 -3.45
N ILE A 93 8.31 -17.95 -3.11
CA ILE A 93 7.53 -19.17 -2.83
C ILE A 93 7.54 -20.11 -4.04
N ASP A 94 7.37 -19.59 -5.25
CA ASP A 94 7.37 -20.41 -6.46
C ASP A 94 8.76 -20.99 -6.76
N GLN A 95 9.84 -20.28 -6.42
CA GLN A 95 11.20 -20.82 -6.47
C GLN A 95 11.38 -21.95 -5.46
N TYR A 96 10.95 -21.76 -4.20
CA TYR A 96 11.04 -22.80 -3.18
C TYR A 96 10.25 -24.06 -3.56
N LYS A 97 9.05 -23.92 -4.12
CA LYS A 97 8.27 -25.06 -4.63
C LYS A 97 9.02 -25.85 -5.71
N LYS A 98 9.70 -25.16 -6.64
CA LYS A 98 10.52 -25.81 -7.68
C LYS A 98 11.70 -26.56 -7.08
N THR A 99 12.42 -25.93 -6.15
CA THR A 99 13.55 -26.55 -5.45
C THR A 99 13.12 -27.79 -4.68
N ILE A 100 12.02 -27.70 -3.93
CA ILE A 100 11.45 -28.85 -3.20
C ILE A 100 11.10 -29.98 -4.19
N ALA A 101 10.42 -29.67 -5.29
CA ALA A 101 10.08 -30.67 -6.29
C ALA A 101 11.32 -31.34 -6.92
N MET A 102 12.39 -30.58 -7.16
CA MET A 102 13.65 -31.11 -7.68
C MET A 102 14.34 -32.02 -6.68
N LEU A 103 14.43 -31.60 -5.41
CA LEU A 103 15.02 -32.39 -4.33
C LEU A 103 14.20 -33.67 -4.07
N SER A 104 12.86 -33.58 -4.08
CA SER A 104 11.99 -34.75 -3.98
C SER A 104 12.24 -35.76 -5.11
N ARG A 105 12.43 -35.29 -6.35
CA ARG A 105 12.75 -36.19 -7.48
C ARG A 105 14.13 -36.81 -7.35
N ALA A 106 15.13 -36.04 -6.94
CA ALA A 106 16.48 -36.56 -6.71
C ALA A 106 16.49 -37.64 -5.61
N ALA A 107 15.79 -37.41 -4.51
CA ALA A 107 15.66 -38.40 -3.42
C ALA A 107 14.96 -39.70 -3.84
N VAL A 108 13.98 -39.62 -4.76
CA VAL A 108 13.33 -40.81 -5.33
C VAL A 108 14.26 -41.54 -6.30
N GLY A 109 15.00 -40.81 -7.15
CA GLY A 109 15.97 -41.40 -8.08
C GLY A 109 17.14 -42.09 -7.38
N GLU A 110 17.65 -41.53 -6.28
CA GLU A 110 18.69 -42.17 -5.44
C GLU A 110 18.19 -43.42 -4.71
N HIS A 111 16.88 -43.53 -4.46
CA HIS A 111 16.30 -44.72 -3.84
C HIS A 111 16.21 -45.89 -4.82
N ASP A 112 15.90 -45.65 -6.10
CA ASP A 112 15.79 -46.69 -7.13
C ASP A 112 17.16 -47.29 -7.50
N GLU A 113 18.25 -46.49 -7.57
CA GLU A 113 19.60 -46.98 -7.89
C GLU A 113 20.23 -47.83 -6.78
N LYS A 114 19.81 -47.69 -5.52
CA LYS A 114 20.34 -48.50 -4.40
C LYS A 114 19.62 -49.84 -4.20
N THR A 115 18.51 -50.09 -4.88
CA THR A 115 17.71 -51.33 -4.70
C THR A 115 17.94 -52.42 -5.76
N THR A 116 18.79 -52.18 -6.77
CA THR A 116 19.06 -53.16 -7.85
C THR A 116 20.45 -53.80 -7.81
N GLU A 117 21.29 -53.50 -6.81
CA GLU A 117 22.55 -54.21 -6.57
C GLU A 117 22.45 -55.08 -5.31
N GLY A 118 21.80 -56.23 -5.41
CA GLY A 118 21.68 -57.19 -4.32
C GLY A 118 20.91 -58.45 -4.71
N GLU A 119 21.67 -59.37 -5.35
CA GLU A 119 21.50 -60.84 -5.45
C GLU A 119 20.12 -61.46 -5.74
#